data_AF-A0A8T3C6G7-F1
#
_entry.id   AF-A0A8T3C6G7-F1
#
_cell.length_a   1.000
_cell.length_b   1.000
_cell.length_c   1.000
_cell.angle_alpha   90.00
_cell.angle_beta   90.00
_cell.angle_gamma   90.00
#
_symmetry.space_group_name_H-M   'P 1'
#
loop_
_entity.id
_entity.type
_entity.pdbx_description
1 polymer ?
#
loop_
_entity_poly.entity_id
_entity_poly.type
_entity_poly.pdbx_seq_one_letter_code
_entity_poly.pdbx_strand_id
1 'polypeptide(L)'
;MTKLRGRVLQPPKLKLGDGGHVRDIIPTRHDRQWSLLNSHVAEGSQVKRWALISFGGSSELNSSIPNFIGQLSHRCEQLGIILNKETIMNPLFEQMQLLSNVHALENKLRKVHETSLGDLQLLMCVMEKKHKGYADLKRIAETNIGVVSQCCLYSNLSKLNPQFLTNLALKINAKLGGSNVTLYNTLPCQIPRIFADDEPAIFIGADVTHPHPLDDFSPSVAAVVGSMNWPAANKYISRMRSQTHRQEI
;
A
#
# COMPACT_ATOMS: atom_id res chain seq x y z
N MET A 1 -19.75 13.35 36.23
CA MET A 1 -19.92 12.80 34.87
C MET A 1 -21.24 12.04 34.80
N THR A 2 -22.00 12.21 33.72
CA THR A 2 -23.23 11.44 33.46
C THR A 2 -22.90 9.97 33.23
N LYS A 3 -23.55 9.05 33.95
CA LYS A 3 -23.38 7.60 33.72
C LYS A 3 -24.20 7.17 32.51
N LEU A 4 -23.55 6.52 31.54
CA LEU A 4 -24.18 5.98 30.33
C LEU A 4 -23.99 4.47 30.26
N ARG A 5 -24.91 3.77 29.58
CA ARG A 5 -24.83 2.33 29.33
C ARG A 5 -24.32 2.07 27.91
N GLY A 6 -23.05 1.71 27.80
CA GLY A 6 -22.45 1.28 26.52
C GLY A 6 -22.52 -0.23 26.31
N ARG A 7 -22.19 -0.67 25.09
CA ARG A 7 -21.98 -2.09 24.74
C ARG A 7 -20.62 -2.23 24.05
N VAL A 8 -19.90 -3.31 24.34
CA VAL A 8 -18.64 -3.66 23.66
C VAL A 8 -18.95 -4.78 22.67
N LEU A 9 -18.84 -4.49 21.37
CA LEU A 9 -19.01 -5.49 20.33
C LEU A 9 -17.79 -6.42 20.29
N GLN A 10 -18.02 -7.71 20.02
CA GLN A 10 -16.94 -8.67 19.84
C GLN A 10 -16.25 -8.44 18.48
N PRO A 11 -14.92 -8.54 18.40
CA PRO A 11 -14.21 -8.43 17.13
C PRO A 11 -14.55 -9.62 16.21
N PRO A 12 -14.59 -9.41 14.88
CA PRO A 12 -14.81 -10.51 13.95
C PRO A 12 -13.61 -11.45 13.93
N LYS A 13 -13.87 -12.72 13.61
CA LYS A 13 -12.83 -13.68 13.26
C LYS A 13 -12.30 -13.36 11.86
N LEU A 14 -10.98 -13.30 11.71
CA LEU A 14 -10.29 -13.01 10.47
C LEU A 14 -9.75 -14.30 9.86
N LYS A 15 -9.88 -14.46 8.55
CA LYS A 15 -9.26 -15.53 7.76
C LYS A 15 -7.99 -15.02 7.09
N LEU A 16 -6.92 -15.77 7.29
CA LEU A 16 -5.58 -15.56 6.75
C LEU A 16 -5.34 -16.57 5.60
N GLY A 17 -4.16 -16.55 5.00
CA GLY A 17 -3.80 -17.48 3.93
C GLY A 17 -3.54 -18.90 4.41
N ASP A 18 -3.86 -19.89 3.58
CA ASP A 18 -3.77 -21.31 3.92
C ASP A 18 -2.32 -21.86 4.00
N GLY A 19 -1.36 -21.13 3.41
CA GLY A 19 0.05 -21.51 3.42
C GLY A 19 0.78 -21.23 4.75
N GLY A 20 0.16 -20.48 5.66
CA GLY A 20 0.70 -20.23 6.99
C GLY A 20 0.39 -21.34 8.00
N HIS A 21 1.12 -21.35 9.12
CA HIS A 21 0.80 -22.19 10.27
C HIS A 21 -0.46 -21.69 10.97
N VAL A 22 -0.62 -20.36 11.05
CA VAL A 22 -1.81 -19.70 11.54
C VAL A 22 -2.65 -19.27 10.35
N ARG A 23 -3.90 -19.73 10.33
CA ARG A 23 -4.85 -19.53 9.21
C ARG A 23 -6.05 -18.66 9.57
N ASP A 24 -6.27 -18.45 10.85
CA ASP A 24 -7.31 -17.55 11.33
C ASP A 24 -6.91 -16.93 12.66
N ILE A 25 -7.51 -15.79 12.98
CA ILE A 25 -7.27 -15.08 14.23
C ILE A 25 -8.52 -14.32 14.66
N ILE A 26 -8.78 -14.30 15.96
CA ILE A 26 -9.72 -13.36 16.57
C ILE A 26 -8.87 -12.32 17.30
N PRO A 27 -8.95 -11.02 16.97
CA PRO A 27 -8.21 -9.96 17.65
C PRO A 27 -8.66 -9.71 19.10
N THR A 28 -8.45 -10.68 19.99
CA THR A 28 -8.93 -10.68 21.39
C THR A 28 -8.02 -9.93 22.35
N ARG A 29 -6.83 -9.47 21.91
CA ARG A 29 -5.95 -8.67 22.75
C ARG A 29 -6.65 -7.37 23.18
N HIS A 30 -6.36 -6.91 24.39
CA HIS A 30 -6.98 -5.70 24.94
C HIS A 30 -6.69 -4.44 24.09
N ASP A 31 -5.54 -4.41 23.40
CA ASP A 31 -5.13 -3.37 22.45
C ASP A 31 -5.67 -3.58 21.03
N ARG A 32 -6.40 -4.69 20.78
CA ARG A 32 -6.92 -5.14 19.48
C ARG A 32 -5.84 -5.28 18.41
N GLN A 33 -4.58 -5.37 18.82
CA GLN A 33 -3.46 -5.59 17.91
C GLN A 33 -3.41 -7.07 17.53
N TRP A 34 -3.03 -7.32 16.29
CA TRP A 34 -2.76 -8.65 15.76
C TRP A 34 -1.61 -8.55 14.76
N SER A 35 -1.00 -9.69 14.43
CA SER A 35 0.11 -9.75 13.49
C SER A 35 -0.06 -10.95 12.56
N LEU A 36 0.60 -10.89 11.41
CA LEU A 36 0.73 -12.00 10.46
C LEU A 36 1.96 -12.85 10.75
N LEU A 37 2.37 -12.94 12.01
CA LEU A 37 3.49 -13.81 12.37
C LEU A 37 3.09 -15.26 12.08
N ASN A 38 3.95 -16.01 11.38
CA ASN A 38 3.71 -17.39 10.95
C ASN A 38 2.42 -17.60 10.13
N SER A 39 1.91 -16.53 9.50
CA SER A 39 0.69 -16.52 8.71
C SER A 39 0.98 -16.05 7.28
N HIS A 40 0.16 -16.46 6.32
CA HIS A 40 0.19 -15.90 4.97
C HIS A 40 -0.92 -14.86 4.79
N VAL A 41 -0.76 -14.00 3.78
CA VAL A 41 -1.87 -13.18 3.29
C VAL A 41 -2.96 -14.06 2.66
N ALA A 42 -4.21 -13.62 2.73
CA ALA A 42 -5.35 -14.37 2.18
C ALA A 42 -5.22 -14.60 0.66
N GLU A 43 -4.71 -13.62 -0.08
CA GLU A 43 -4.42 -13.71 -1.51
C GLU A 43 -3.11 -12.96 -1.79
N GLY A 44 -2.08 -13.69 -2.18
CA GLY A 44 -0.74 -13.15 -2.48
C GLY A 44 -0.60 -12.72 -3.93
N SER A 45 -0.15 -11.49 -4.14
CA SER A 45 0.19 -10.96 -5.46
C SER A 45 1.49 -11.58 -5.99
N GLN A 46 1.64 -11.59 -7.32
CA GLN A 46 2.86 -12.04 -8.00
C GLN A 46 3.55 -10.88 -8.71
N VAL A 47 4.73 -10.52 -8.21
CA VAL A 47 5.59 -9.43 -8.69
C VAL A 47 6.84 -10.03 -9.32
N LYS A 48 6.74 -10.33 -10.61
CA LYS A 48 7.82 -10.91 -11.41
C LYS A 48 8.76 -9.84 -11.94
N ARG A 49 8.20 -8.69 -12.33
CA ARG A 49 8.91 -7.61 -13.03
C ARG A 49 8.84 -6.32 -12.24
N TRP A 50 9.92 -6.02 -11.54
CA TRP A 50 10.02 -4.82 -10.72
C TRP A 50 11.44 -4.25 -10.75
N ALA A 51 11.54 -2.96 -10.46
CA ALA A 51 12.78 -2.21 -10.47
C ALA A 51 12.90 -1.37 -9.19
N LEU A 52 14.13 -0.95 -8.90
CA LEU A 52 14.43 -0.08 -7.76
C LEU A 52 15.19 1.16 -8.21
N ILE A 53 14.75 2.32 -7.76
CA ILE A 53 15.46 3.59 -7.87
C ILE A 53 15.70 4.15 -6.46
N SER A 54 16.92 4.59 -6.21
CA SER A 54 17.31 5.25 -4.97
C SER A 54 17.60 6.71 -5.23
N PHE A 55 17.09 7.57 -4.36
CA PHE A 55 17.29 9.01 -4.39
C PHE A 55 18.10 9.44 -3.15
N GLY A 56 19.30 9.95 -3.40
CA GLY A 56 20.28 10.30 -2.38
C GLY A 56 20.94 9.08 -1.74
N GLY A 57 21.37 9.24 -0.49
CA GLY A 57 22.09 8.22 0.26
C GLY A 57 23.60 8.27 0.02
N SER A 58 24.36 8.10 1.10
CA SER A 58 25.81 7.94 1.04
C SER A 58 26.18 6.59 0.41
N SER A 59 27.45 6.41 0.05
CA SER A 59 27.97 5.14 -0.48
C SER A 59 27.63 3.96 0.45
N GLU A 60 27.72 4.18 1.76
CA GLU A 60 27.41 3.18 2.80
C GLU A 60 25.91 2.86 2.87
N LEU A 61 25.03 3.84 2.66
CA LEU A 61 23.59 3.57 2.61
C LEU A 61 23.21 2.82 1.34
N ASN A 62 23.81 3.20 0.21
CA ASN A 62 23.58 2.57 -1.08
C ASN A 62 24.02 1.10 -1.09
N SER A 63 25.10 0.75 -0.37
CA SER A 63 25.56 -0.64 -0.24
C SER A 63 24.60 -1.53 0.55
N SER A 64 23.64 -0.96 1.30
CA SER A 64 22.61 -1.72 2.03
C SER A 64 21.46 -2.20 1.13
N ILE A 65 21.31 -1.66 -0.08
CA ILE A 65 20.19 -1.98 -0.98
C ILE A 65 20.10 -3.47 -1.33
N PRO A 66 21.19 -4.16 -1.73
CA PRO A 66 21.11 -5.59 -2.04
C PRO A 66 20.60 -6.43 -0.86
N ASN A 67 21.07 -6.12 0.36
CA ASN A 67 20.58 -6.78 1.58
C ASN A 67 19.09 -6.47 1.83
N PHE A 68 18.67 -5.21 1.64
CA PHE A 68 17.25 -4.83 1.74
C PHE A 68 16.38 -5.61 0.74
N ILE A 69 16.80 -5.72 -0.53
CA ILE A 69 16.08 -6.48 -1.57
C ILE A 69 15.95 -7.95 -1.15
N GLY A 70 17.04 -8.57 -0.67
CA GLY A 70 17.04 -9.94 -0.21
C GLY A 70 16.09 -10.17 0.97
N GLN A 71 16.15 -9.32 1.99
CA GLN A 71 15.28 -9.43 3.17
C GLN A 71 13.82 -9.13 2.86
N LEU A 72 13.53 -8.15 2.00
CA LEU A 72 12.16 -7.86 1.57
C LEU A 72 11.58 -9.03 0.77
N SER A 73 12.33 -9.58 -0.18
CA SER A 73 11.89 -10.73 -0.98
C SER A 73 11.65 -11.95 -0.10
N HIS A 74 12.54 -12.24 0.83
CA HIS A 74 12.35 -13.31 1.82
C HIS A 74 11.11 -13.07 2.69
N ARG A 75 10.88 -11.83 3.12
CA ARG A 75 9.70 -11.51 3.93
C ARG A 75 8.40 -11.62 3.15
N CYS A 76 8.39 -11.22 1.87
CA CYS A 76 7.26 -11.43 0.97
C CYS A 76 6.96 -12.94 0.84
N GLU A 77 7.98 -13.76 0.61
CA GLU A 77 7.84 -15.23 0.51
C GLU A 77 7.23 -15.83 1.77
N GLN A 78 7.70 -15.44 2.96
CA GLN A 78 7.12 -15.86 4.25
C GLN A 78 5.65 -15.44 4.47
N LEU A 79 5.18 -14.43 3.73
CA LEU A 79 3.80 -13.97 3.76
C LEU A 79 2.97 -14.58 2.62
N GLY A 80 3.54 -15.41 1.75
CA GLY A 80 2.86 -15.94 0.56
C GLY A 80 2.76 -14.94 -0.61
N ILE A 81 3.56 -13.88 -0.60
CA ILE A 81 3.66 -12.89 -1.69
C ILE A 81 4.88 -13.25 -2.54
N ILE A 82 4.70 -13.40 -3.85
CA ILE A 82 5.83 -13.70 -4.74
C ILE A 82 6.44 -12.37 -5.17
N LEU A 83 7.62 -12.04 -4.65
CA LEU A 83 8.46 -10.94 -5.13
C LEU A 83 9.75 -11.53 -5.68
N ASN A 84 10.01 -11.35 -6.98
CA ASN A 84 11.21 -11.89 -7.60
C ASN A 84 12.47 -11.32 -6.90
N LYS A 85 13.45 -12.18 -6.58
CA LYS A 85 14.66 -11.75 -5.86
C LYS A 85 15.53 -10.84 -6.72
N GLU A 86 15.50 -11.06 -8.03
CA GLU A 86 16.20 -10.24 -9.00
C GLU A 86 15.26 -9.16 -9.55
N THR A 87 15.79 -7.95 -9.62
CA THR A 87 15.14 -6.83 -10.31
C THR A 87 15.43 -6.94 -11.80
N ILE A 88 14.55 -6.39 -12.63
CA ILE A 88 14.71 -6.45 -14.10
C ILE A 88 15.96 -5.71 -14.61
N MET A 89 16.53 -4.86 -13.76
CA MET A 89 17.71 -4.06 -14.04
C MET A 89 18.41 -3.71 -12.73
N ASN A 90 19.71 -3.45 -12.78
CA ASN A 90 20.47 -3.02 -11.60
C ASN A 90 19.81 -1.79 -10.93
N PRO A 91 19.78 -1.72 -9.58
CA PRO A 91 19.28 -0.57 -8.86
C PRO A 91 19.89 0.73 -9.38
N LEU A 92 19.03 1.72 -9.62
CA LEU A 92 19.44 3.03 -10.10
C LEU A 92 19.70 3.95 -8.92
N PHE A 93 20.74 4.77 -9.01
CA PHE A 93 21.12 5.73 -7.97
C PHE A 93 21.09 7.12 -8.56
N GLU A 94 20.26 7.99 -7.98
CA GLU A 94 20.05 9.36 -8.41
C GLU A 94 20.19 10.31 -7.24
N GLN A 95 20.48 11.57 -7.53
CA GLN A 95 20.53 12.60 -6.50
C GLN A 95 19.12 13.03 -6.08
N MET A 96 18.97 13.50 -4.84
CA MET A 96 17.68 14.01 -4.33
C MET A 96 17.15 15.19 -5.16
N GLN A 97 18.03 15.98 -5.77
CA GLN A 97 17.72 17.12 -6.63
C GLN A 97 16.87 16.73 -7.84
N LEU A 98 16.95 15.47 -8.31
CA LEU A 98 16.12 14.98 -9.40
C LEU A 98 14.62 15.08 -9.06
N LEU A 99 14.26 14.89 -7.79
CA LEU A 99 12.87 15.01 -7.33
C LEU A 99 12.33 16.44 -7.40
N SER A 100 13.20 17.44 -7.48
CA SER A 100 12.79 18.85 -7.66
C SER A 100 12.56 19.23 -9.11
N ASN A 101 13.02 18.40 -10.07
CA ASN A 101 12.88 18.65 -11.49
C ASN A 101 11.88 17.66 -12.10
N VAL A 102 10.62 18.10 -12.23
CA VAL A 102 9.50 17.30 -12.73
C VAL A 102 9.80 16.69 -14.11
N HIS A 103 10.37 17.46 -15.03
CA HIS A 103 10.65 16.98 -16.39
C HIS A 103 11.77 15.94 -16.41
N ALA A 104 12.87 16.19 -15.69
CA ALA A 104 13.96 15.24 -15.59
C ALA A 104 13.54 13.94 -14.88
N LEU A 105 12.72 14.06 -13.82
CA LEU A 105 12.14 12.93 -13.11
C LEU A 105 11.25 12.09 -14.04
N GLU A 106 10.35 12.73 -14.78
CA GLU A 106 9.48 12.04 -15.74
C GLU A 106 10.30 11.28 -16.80
N ASN A 107 11.29 11.94 -17.40
CA ASN A 107 12.17 11.30 -18.39
C ASN A 107 12.91 10.09 -17.79
N LYS A 108 13.38 10.21 -16.54
CA LYS A 108 14.06 9.10 -15.85
C LYS A 108 13.11 7.92 -15.62
N LEU A 109 11.91 8.18 -15.08
CA LEU A 109 10.92 7.14 -14.82
C LEU A 109 10.42 6.48 -16.11
N ARG A 110 10.23 7.27 -17.18
CA ARG A 110 9.86 6.78 -18.52
C ARG A 110 10.93 5.84 -19.06
N LYS A 111 12.21 6.22 -18.97
CA LYS A 111 13.33 5.36 -19.39
C LYS A 111 13.37 4.03 -18.64
N VAL A 112 13.07 4.03 -17.34
CA VAL A 112 12.96 2.79 -16.54
C VAL A 112 11.85 1.90 -17.07
N HIS A 113 10.68 2.49 -17.34
CA HIS A 113 9.53 1.76 -17.89
C HIS A 113 9.80 1.24 -19.32
N GLU A 114 10.46 2.01 -20.18
CA GLU A 114 10.85 1.58 -21.53
C GLU A 114 11.90 0.46 -21.50
N THR A 115 12.89 0.54 -20.60
CA THR A 115 13.88 -0.53 -20.39
C THR A 115 13.22 -1.82 -19.94
N SER A 116 12.08 -1.72 -19.25
CA SER A 116 11.26 -2.87 -18.88
C SER A 116 10.44 -3.44 -20.02
N LEU A 117 10.43 -2.86 -21.23
CA LEU A 117 9.50 -3.21 -22.32
C LEU A 117 8.03 -2.92 -21.98
N GLY A 118 7.77 -1.95 -21.09
CA GLY A 118 6.43 -1.50 -20.75
C GLY A 118 5.64 -2.40 -19.80
N ASP A 119 6.24 -3.46 -19.24
CA ASP A 119 5.55 -4.44 -18.39
C ASP A 119 6.00 -4.41 -16.92
N LEU A 120 6.59 -3.27 -16.49
CA LEU A 120 6.98 -3.04 -15.10
C LEU A 120 5.76 -3.04 -14.17
N GLN A 121 5.71 -4.02 -13.26
CA GLN A 121 4.61 -4.16 -12.30
C GLN A 121 4.79 -3.27 -11.07
N LEU A 122 6.02 -3.08 -10.61
CA LEU A 122 6.33 -2.31 -9.40
C LEU A 122 7.62 -1.52 -9.55
N LEU A 123 7.58 -0.24 -9.17
CA LEU A 123 8.76 0.59 -8.95
C LEU A 123 8.96 0.85 -7.46
N MET A 124 10.03 0.30 -6.89
CA MET A 124 10.47 0.62 -5.53
C MET A 124 11.32 1.89 -5.53
N CYS A 125 10.95 2.87 -4.69
CA CYS A 125 11.70 4.12 -4.55
C CYS A 125 12.26 4.25 -3.14
N VAL A 126 13.58 4.20 -2.99
CA VAL A 126 14.25 4.46 -1.71
C VAL A 126 14.67 5.93 -1.68
N MET A 127 14.42 6.63 -0.58
CA MET A 127 14.75 8.05 -0.45
C MET A 127 15.53 8.31 0.83
N GLU A 128 16.53 9.19 0.77
CA GLU A 128 17.29 9.58 1.96
C GLU A 128 16.45 10.27 3.03
N LYS A 129 15.56 11.16 2.59
CA LYS A 129 14.70 11.94 3.47
C LYS A 129 13.39 12.30 2.78
N LYS A 130 12.43 12.77 3.58
CA LYS A 130 11.17 13.32 3.06
C LYS A 130 11.47 14.48 2.12
N HIS A 131 10.75 14.53 1.00
CA HIS A 131 10.94 15.54 -0.04
C HIS A 131 9.59 15.94 -0.63
N LYS A 132 9.40 17.23 -0.97
CA LYS A 132 8.14 17.72 -1.55
C LYS A 132 7.85 17.06 -2.91
N GLY A 133 8.89 16.82 -3.70
CA GLY A 133 8.81 16.09 -4.98
C GLY A 133 8.36 14.63 -4.88
N TYR A 134 8.14 14.09 -3.67
CA TYR A 134 7.44 12.80 -3.52
C TYR A 134 6.05 12.82 -4.17
N ALA A 135 5.33 13.94 -4.06
CA ALA A 135 4.02 14.09 -4.68
C ALA A 135 4.10 14.00 -6.21
N ASP A 136 5.10 14.66 -6.81
CA ASP A 136 5.35 14.60 -8.25
C ASP A 136 5.76 13.21 -8.70
N LEU A 137 6.67 12.56 -7.97
CA LEU A 137 7.05 11.16 -8.24
C LEU A 137 5.83 10.25 -8.26
N LYS A 138 4.94 10.39 -7.27
CA LYS A 138 3.71 9.60 -7.17
C LYS A 138 2.77 9.88 -8.33
N ARG A 139 2.48 11.15 -8.60
CA ARG A 139 1.63 11.58 -9.70
C ARG A 139 2.16 11.04 -11.03
N ILE A 140 3.41 11.29 -11.37
CA ILE A 140 4.00 10.91 -12.66
C ILE A 140 4.02 9.39 -12.82
N ALA A 141 4.49 8.65 -11.81
CA ALA A 141 4.56 7.19 -11.87
C ALA A 141 3.17 6.57 -12.06
N GLU A 142 2.18 6.97 -11.26
CA GLU A 142 0.88 6.31 -11.18
C GLU A 142 -0.16 6.85 -12.18
N THR A 143 0.13 7.98 -12.86
CA THR A 143 -0.77 8.56 -13.89
C THR A 143 -0.13 8.61 -15.28
N ASN A 144 0.91 9.44 -15.49
CA ASN A 144 1.54 9.61 -16.81
C ASN A 144 2.18 8.33 -17.35
N ILE A 145 2.79 7.52 -16.46
CA ILE A 145 3.53 6.30 -16.83
C ILE A 145 2.68 5.05 -16.59
N GLY A 146 1.84 5.05 -15.56
CA GLY A 146 0.95 3.92 -15.26
C GLY A 146 1.62 2.75 -14.53
N VAL A 147 2.65 3.03 -13.72
CA VAL A 147 3.35 2.03 -12.90
C VAL A 147 3.02 2.20 -11.43
N VAL A 148 2.70 1.10 -10.76
CA VAL A 148 2.54 1.07 -9.30
C VAL A 148 3.87 1.38 -8.65
N SER A 149 3.91 2.38 -7.76
CA SER A 149 5.13 2.72 -7.04
C SER A 149 5.01 2.48 -5.53
N GLN A 150 6.10 2.09 -4.89
CA GLN A 150 6.18 1.97 -3.44
C GLN A 150 7.46 2.59 -2.91
N CYS A 151 7.32 3.57 -2.02
CA CYS A 151 8.46 4.35 -1.54
C CYS A 151 8.77 4.03 -0.07
N CYS A 152 10.03 4.12 0.31
CA CYS A 152 10.48 4.05 1.70
C CYS A 152 11.69 4.95 1.94
N LEU A 153 11.96 5.25 3.21
CA LEU A 153 13.12 6.04 3.62
C LEU A 153 14.29 5.14 4.02
N TYR A 154 15.51 5.60 3.76
CA TYR A 154 16.75 4.95 4.22
C TYR A 154 16.81 4.74 5.74
N SER A 155 16.15 5.60 6.51
CA SER A 155 16.02 5.43 7.98
C SER A 155 15.38 4.09 8.38
N ASN A 156 14.57 3.49 7.50
CA ASN A 156 13.97 2.18 7.74
C ASN A 156 14.85 1.02 7.25
N LEU A 157 15.85 1.31 6.42
CA LEU A 157 16.81 0.33 5.91
C LEU A 157 18.02 0.18 6.84
N SER A 158 18.38 1.22 7.61
CA SER A 158 19.50 1.13 8.57
C SER A 158 19.24 0.13 9.70
N LYS A 159 17.98 -0.03 10.11
CA LYS A 159 17.51 -1.04 11.05
C LYS A 159 16.36 -1.80 10.40
N LEU A 160 16.67 -2.77 9.55
CA LEU A 160 15.70 -3.63 8.85
C LEU A 160 14.84 -4.39 9.85
N ASN A 161 13.82 -3.71 10.37
CA ASN A 161 12.90 -4.25 11.34
C ASN A 161 11.96 -5.23 10.61
N PRO A 162 11.82 -6.48 11.09
CA PRO A 162 10.87 -7.44 10.52
C PRO A 162 9.43 -6.89 10.43
N GLN A 163 9.01 -6.06 11.38
CA GLN A 163 7.69 -5.42 11.35
C GLN A 163 7.58 -4.39 10.21
N PHE A 164 8.66 -3.64 9.95
CA PHE A 164 8.69 -2.69 8.84
C PHE A 164 8.58 -3.43 7.50
N LEU A 165 9.37 -4.50 7.30
CA LEU A 165 9.32 -5.31 6.08
C LEU A 165 7.95 -5.96 5.89
N THR A 166 7.32 -6.44 6.96
CA THR A 166 5.95 -6.96 6.93
C THR A 166 4.98 -5.90 6.44
N ASN A 167 4.97 -4.72 7.07
CA ASN A 167 4.06 -3.64 6.71
C ASN A 167 4.30 -3.14 5.27
N LEU A 168 5.56 -3.15 4.81
CA LEU A 168 5.92 -2.80 3.44
C LEU A 168 5.38 -3.84 2.44
N ALA A 169 5.58 -5.12 2.71
CA ALA A 169 5.06 -6.22 1.90
C ALA A 169 3.52 -6.19 1.81
N LEU A 170 2.82 -5.90 2.90
CA LEU A 170 1.36 -5.76 2.92
C LEU A 170 0.86 -4.61 2.04
N LYS A 171 1.62 -3.51 1.96
CA LYS A 171 1.32 -2.39 1.06
C LYS A 171 1.56 -2.75 -0.40
N ILE A 172 2.64 -3.48 -0.69
CA ILE A 172 2.94 -3.97 -2.04
C ILE A 172 1.83 -4.92 -2.50
N ASN A 173 1.46 -5.89 -1.66
CA ASN A 173 0.41 -6.86 -1.95
C ASN A 173 -0.91 -6.18 -2.30
N ALA A 174 -1.38 -5.26 -1.45
CA ALA A 174 -2.64 -4.55 -1.68
C ALA A 174 -2.62 -3.70 -2.96
N LYS A 175 -1.50 -3.05 -3.28
CA LYS A 175 -1.36 -2.25 -4.51
C LYS A 175 -1.36 -3.07 -5.78
N LEU A 176 -0.92 -4.32 -5.71
CA LEU A 176 -0.87 -5.24 -6.84
C LEU A 176 -2.09 -6.17 -6.88
N GLY A 177 -3.18 -5.77 -6.21
CA GLY A 177 -4.48 -6.44 -6.27
C GLY A 177 -4.62 -7.64 -5.34
N GLY A 178 -3.62 -7.95 -4.52
CA GLY A 178 -3.70 -8.98 -3.48
C GLY A 178 -4.61 -8.58 -2.32
N SER A 179 -4.96 -9.56 -1.50
CA SER A 179 -5.80 -9.40 -0.31
C SER A 179 -5.03 -9.86 0.92
N ASN A 180 -4.78 -8.95 1.86
CA ASN A 180 -3.99 -9.26 3.05
C ASN A 180 -4.75 -10.19 4.00
N VAL A 181 -6.01 -9.85 4.31
CA VAL A 181 -6.86 -10.57 5.26
C VAL A 181 -8.32 -10.47 4.80
N THR A 182 -9.12 -11.48 5.12
CA THR A 182 -10.57 -11.52 4.86
C THR A 182 -11.34 -11.78 6.16
N LEU A 183 -12.65 -11.53 6.16
CA LEU A 183 -13.52 -12.02 7.24
C LEU A 183 -13.62 -13.54 7.14
N TYR A 184 -13.61 -14.23 8.29
CA TYR A 184 -13.70 -15.69 8.31
C TYR A 184 -15.07 -16.18 7.82
N ASN A 185 -16.14 -15.56 8.31
CA ASN A 185 -17.49 -15.73 7.78
C ASN A 185 -17.80 -14.57 6.85
N THR A 186 -18.48 -14.83 5.73
CA THR A 186 -18.91 -13.77 4.79
C THR A 186 -19.93 -12.83 5.45
N LEU A 187 -20.10 -11.64 4.88
CA LEU A 187 -21.09 -10.67 5.39
C LEU A 187 -22.54 -11.20 5.37
N PRO A 188 -23.01 -11.91 4.32
CA PRO A 188 -24.29 -12.62 4.34
C PRO A 188 -24.44 -13.59 5.52
N CYS A 189 -23.39 -14.36 5.84
CA CYS A 189 -23.42 -15.28 6.98
C CYS A 189 -23.48 -14.53 8.32
N GLN A 190 -22.77 -13.40 8.45
CA GLN A 190 -22.73 -12.63 9.70
C GLN A 190 -24.00 -11.78 9.93
N ILE A 191 -24.60 -11.28 8.85
CA ILE A 191 -25.75 -10.36 8.91
C ILE A 191 -26.81 -10.76 7.86
N PRO A 192 -27.41 -11.96 7.99
CA PRO A 192 -28.32 -12.51 6.97
C PRO A 192 -29.65 -11.75 6.85
N ARG A 193 -29.92 -10.81 7.77
CA ARG A 193 -31.10 -9.92 7.70
C ARG A 193 -30.92 -8.75 6.75
N ILE A 194 -29.67 -8.44 6.38
CA ILE A 194 -29.32 -7.26 5.55
C ILE A 194 -28.70 -7.71 4.23
N PHE A 195 -27.92 -8.79 4.26
CA PHE A 195 -27.18 -9.25 3.10
C PHE A 195 -27.52 -10.69 2.74
N ALA A 196 -27.65 -10.97 1.45
CA ALA A 196 -27.79 -12.31 0.88
C ALA A 196 -26.64 -12.57 -0.11
N ASP A 197 -26.26 -13.84 -0.30
CA ASP A 197 -25.15 -14.19 -1.19
C ASP A 197 -25.45 -13.84 -2.66
N ASP A 198 -26.72 -13.97 -3.08
CA ASP A 198 -27.24 -13.67 -4.41
C ASP A 198 -27.64 -12.19 -4.61
N GLU A 199 -27.47 -11.35 -3.59
CA GLU A 199 -27.72 -9.91 -3.65
C GLU A 199 -26.42 -9.12 -3.39
N PRO A 200 -25.60 -8.85 -4.43
CA PRO A 200 -24.34 -8.15 -4.26
C PRO A 200 -24.52 -6.74 -3.69
N ALA A 201 -23.82 -6.45 -2.59
CA ALA A 201 -23.76 -5.11 -2.01
C ALA A 201 -22.42 -4.41 -2.31
N ILE A 202 -22.48 -3.08 -2.45
CA ILE A 202 -21.31 -2.22 -2.54
C ILE A 202 -21.19 -1.34 -1.30
N PHE A 203 -20.01 -1.31 -0.69
CA PHE A 203 -19.68 -0.39 0.39
C PHE A 203 -18.99 0.83 -0.20
N ILE A 204 -19.54 2.01 0.09
CA ILE A 204 -19.04 3.29 -0.37
C ILE A 204 -18.54 4.10 0.83
N GLY A 205 -17.33 4.63 0.73
CA GLY A 205 -16.80 5.63 1.67
C GLY A 205 -16.54 6.93 0.93
N ALA A 206 -16.91 8.07 1.52
CA ALA A 206 -16.67 9.38 0.96
C ALA A 206 -16.04 10.29 2.02
N ASP A 207 -15.09 11.12 1.59
CA ASP A 207 -14.40 12.10 2.43
C ASP A 207 -14.06 13.35 1.60
N VAL A 208 -14.10 14.52 2.25
CA VAL A 208 -13.64 15.78 1.68
C VAL A 208 -12.51 16.31 2.54
N THR A 209 -11.34 16.48 1.93
CA THR A 209 -10.20 17.10 2.59
C THR A 209 -10.12 18.58 2.20
N HIS A 210 -10.21 19.45 3.19
CA HIS A 210 -9.97 20.88 3.03
C HIS A 210 -8.48 21.22 3.18
N PRO A 211 -8.03 22.32 2.55
CA PRO A 211 -6.67 22.81 2.76
C PRO A 211 -6.44 23.33 4.18
N HIS A 212 -5.18 23.60 4.51
CA HIS A 212 -4.78 24.11 5.83
C HIS A 212 -5.55 25.39 6.20
N PRO A 213 -5.85 25.67 7.50
CA PRO A 213 -6.63 26.83 7.89
C PRO A 213 -6.16 28.20 7.39
N LEU A 214 -4.91 28.34 6.97
CA LEU A 214 -4.27 29.57 6.46
C LEU A 214 -4.07 29.58 4.94
N ASP A 215 -4.59 28.57 4.25
CA ASP A 215 -4.61 28.51 2.79
C ASP A 215 -6.03 28.89 2.35
N ASP A 216 -6.15 30.01 1.64
CA ASP A 216 -7.42 30.59 1.19
C ASP A 216 -7.70 30.32 -0.30
N PHE A 217 -6.80 29.59 -0.99
CA PHE A 217 -6.84 29.46 -2.44
C PHE A 217 -6.91 28.02 -2.91
N SER A 218 -6.29 27.08 -2.18
CA SER A 218 -6.28 25.68 -2.61
C SER A 218 -7.69 25.08 -2.64
N PRO A 219 -8.02 24.26 -3.64
CA PRO A 219 -9.31 23.60 -3.73
C PRO A 219 -9.48 22.58 -2.60
N SER A 220 -10.73 22.28 -2.22
CA SER A 220 -11.00 21.05 -1.47
C SER A 220 -10.89 19.85 -2.41
N VAL A 221 -10.62 18.67 -1.86
CA VAL A 221 -10.55 17.43 -2.63
C VAL A 221 -11.57 16.45 -2.06
N ALA A 222 -12.57 16.10 -2.87
CA ALA A 222 -13.49 15.00 -2.58
C ALA A 222 -12.93 13.70 -3.11
N ALA A 223 -12.99 12.66 -2.29
CA ALA A 223 -12.62 11.29 -2.65
C ALA A 223 -13.75 10.32 -2.28
N VAL A 224 -14.07 9.43 -3.21
CA VAL A 224 -15.05 8.35 -3.01
C VAL A 224 -14.37 7.02 -3.32
N VAL A 225 -14.55 6.04 -2.44
CA VAL A 225 -14.10 4.66 -2.63
C VAL A 225 -15.28 3.71 -2.69
N GLY A 226 -15.18 2.66 -3.50
CA GLY A 226 -16.19 1.59 -3.61
C GLY A 226 -15.56 0.21 -3.50
N SER A 227 -16.18 -0.70 -2.76
CA SER A 227 -15.76 -2.11 -2.69
C SER A 227 -16.01 -2.83 -4.01
N MET A 228 -15.07 -3.68 -4.45
CA MET A 228 -15.08 -4.28 -5.79
C MET A 228 -15.19 -5.81 -5.81
N ASN A 229 -15.29 -6.45 -4.64
CA ASN A 229 -15.29 -7.92 -4.55
C ASN A 229 -16.27 -8.45 -3.49
N TRP A 230 -17.56 -8.44 -3.84
CA TRP A 230 -18.58 -9.14 -3.06
C TRP A 230 -18.32 -10.65 -3.03
N PRO A 231 -18.53 -11.37 -1.90
CA PRO A 231 -18.96 -10.89 -0.58
C PRO A 231 -17.82 -10.52 0.39
N ALA A 232 -16.57 -10.60 -0.04
CA ALA A 232 -15.41 -10.31 0.82
C ALA A 232 -15.27 -8.81 1.16
N ALA A 233 -15.67 -7.93 0.24
CA ALA A 233 -15.74 -6.47 0.40
C ALA A 233 -14.46 -5.82 0.96
N ASN A 234 -13.29 -6.29 0.53
CA ASN A 234 -11.99 -5.86 1.05
C ASN A 234 -11.03 -5.28 0.00
N LYS A 235 -11.41 -5.28 -1.28
CA LYS A 235 -10.71 -4.57 -2.36
C LYS A 235 -11.51 -3.31 -2.72
N TYR A 236 -10.87 -2.16 -2.74
CA TYR A 236 -11.52 -0.87 -3.00
C TYR A 236 -10.84 -0.14 -4.15
N ILE A 237 -11.64 0.50 -5.00
CA ILE A 237 -11.17 1.44 -6.02
C ILE A 237 -11.62 2.85 -5.64
N SER A 238 -10.80 3.85 -5.93
CA SER A 238 -11.06 5.25 -5.61
C SER A 238 -11.31 6.11 -6.85
N ARG A 239 -12.10 7.16 -6.65
CA ARG A 239 -12.25 8.31 -7.56
C ARG A 239 -12.08 9.57 -6.74
N MET A 240 -11.40 10.57 -7.31
CA MET A 240 -11.15 11.84 -6.66
C MET A 240 -11.43 13.02 -7.59
N ARG A 241 -11.88 14.14 -7.03
CA ARG A 241 -12.17 15.39 -7.74
C ARG A 241 -11.78 16.59 -6.89
N SER A 242 -11.25 17.63 -7.54
CA SER A 242 -11.13 18.95 -6.94
C SER A 242 -12.49 19.64 -6.94
N GLN A 243 -12.81 20.36 -5.87
CA GLN A 243 -13.98 21.20 -5.75
C GLN A 243 -13.62 22.56 -5.15
N THR A 244 -14.59 23.45 -5.02
CA THR A 244 -14.37 24.83 -4.58
C THR A 244 -13.73 24.85 -3.18
N HIS A 245 -12.98 25.91 -2.91
CA HIS A 245 -12.31 26.14 -1.63
C HIS A 245 -13.30 26.00 -0.46
N ARG A 246 -12.98 25.11 0.50
CA ARG A 246 -13.78 24.81 1.70
C ARG A 246 -15.26 24.46 1.45
N GLN A 247 -15.58 23.99 0.24
CA GLN A 247 -16.87 23.39 -0.05
C GLN A 247 -16.90 21.94 0.46
N GLU A 248 -18.00 21.53 1.08
CA GLU A 248 -18.25 20.14 1.52
C GLU A 248 -19.05 19.35 0.46
N ILE A 249 -20.09 19.95 -0.13
CA ILE A 249 -20.97 19.33 -1.14
C ILE A 249 -20.97 20.18 -2.41
#